data_AF-A0A841EIU5-F1
#
_entry.id   AF-A0A841EIU5-F1
#
_cell.length_a   1.000
_cell.length_b   1.000
_cell.length_c   1.000
_cell.angle_alpha   90.00
_cell.angle_beta   90.00
_cell.angle_gamma   90.00
#
_symmetry.space_group_name_H-M   'P 1'
#
loop_
_entity.id
_entity.type
_entity.pdbx_description
1 polymer ?
#
loop_
_entity_poly.entity_id
_entity_poly.type
_entity_poly.pdbx_seq_one_letter_code
_entity_poly.pdbx_strand_id
1 'polypeptide(L)'
;MQVFRDRADAGERLAERVRELGPGDPVVLALPRGGIPVGAVVAERLGAELDAAVVRKIAVPAFPETAVGAVTADGEAIVDDRPATGMSARAALASVRGRGAASLTLAVPVCSPDATGALEDTCDRVVCVLGPPQLRAVSLWYERFPQLGDREVQELLQRSAAL
;
A
#
# COMPACT_ATOMS: atom_id res chain seq x y z
N MET A 1 5.91 -2.47 -21.93
CA MET A 1 6.91 -3.23 -21.15
C MET A 1 6.30 -3.49 -19.78
N GLN A 2 5.83 -4.71 -19.53
CA GLN A 2 5.35 -5.10 -18.20
C GLN A 2 6.56 -5.51 -17.35
N VAL A 3 6.57 -5.09 -16.08
CA VAL A 3 7.75 -5.16 -15.20
C VAL A 3 7.58 -6.19 -14.09
N PHE A 4 6.34 -6.49 -13.71
CA PHE A 4 6.01 -7.54 -12.76
C PHE A 4 5.23 -8.65 -13.46
N ARG A 5 5.51 -9.91 -13.14
CA ARG A 5 4.73 -11.04 -13.65
C ARG A 5 3.33 -11.06 -13.03
N ASP A 6 3.25 -10.90 -11.72
CA ASP A 6 2.02 -10.85 -10.93
C ASP A 6 2.27 -10.17 -9.58
N ARG A 7 1.28 -10.19 -8.67
CA ARG A 7 1.39 -9.59 -7.34
C ARG A 7 2.44 -10.27 -6.46
N ALA A 8 2.66 -11.57 -6.64
CA ALA A 8 3.66 -12.27 -5.85
C ALA A 8 5.07 -11.83 -6.27
N ASP A 9 5.34 -11.78 -7.57
CA ASP A 9 6.58 -11.25 -8.15
C ASP A 9 6.88 -9.80 -7.71
N ALA A 10 5.85 -8.95 -7.67
CA ALA A 10 5.97 -7.60 -7.14
C ALA A 10 6.30 -7.57 -5.63
N GLY A 11 5.69 -8.46 -4.85
CA GLY A 11 5.95 -8.61 -3.42
C GLY A 11 7.36 -9.09 -3.11
N GLU A 12 7.88 -10.07 -3.86
CA GLU A 12 9.24 -10.57 -3.69
C GLU A 12 10.28 -9.46 -3.88
N ARG A 13 10.16 -8.72 -5.00
CA ARG A 13 11.06 -7.62 -5.32
C ARG A 13 10.92 -6.46 -4.33
N LEU A 14 9.72 -6.20 -3.84
CA LEU A 14 9.50 -5.19 -2.81
C LEU A 14 10.15 -5.60 -1.48
N ALA A 15 10.00 -6.86 -1.08
CA ALA A 15 10.59 -7.39 0.14
C ALA A 15 12.12 -7.30 0.12
N GLU A 16 12.76 -7.64 -1.00
CA GLU A 16 14.21 -7.46 -1.18
C GLU A 16 14.64 -6.01 -0.90
N ARG A 17 13.90 -5.04 -1.46
CA ARG A 17 14.21 -3.62 -1.30
C ARG A 17 13.95 -3.11 0.12
N VAL A 18 12.95 -3.65 0.81
CA VAL A 18 12.68 -3.32 2.21
C VAL A 18 13.76 -3.90 3.13
N ARG A 19 14.25 -5.12 2.87
CA ARG A 19 15.33 -5.73 3.69
C ARG A 19 16.62 -4.91 3.68
N GLU A 20 16.93 -4.23 2.59
CA GLU A 20 18.11 -3.37 2.49
C GLU A 20 18.10 -2.19 3.48
N LEU A 21 16.92 -1.82 4.01
CA LEU A 21 16.80 -0.78 5.03
C LEU A 21 17.28 -1.23 6.42
N GLY A 22 17.53 -2.54 6.58
CA GLY A 22 18.06 -3.14 7.81
C GLY A 22 17.06 -4.00 8.57
N PRO A 23 17.56 -4.84 9.50
CA PRO A 23 16.74 -5.77 10.27
C PRO A 23 15.99 -5.04 11.38
N GLY A 24 14.75 -4.64 11.11
CA GLY A 24 13.74 -4.39 12.14
C GLY A 24 12.84 -5.61 12.31
N ASP A 25 11.94 -5.54 13.29
CA ASP A 25 10.80 -6.47 13.45
C ASP A 25 9.51 -5.70 13.06
N PRO A 26 9.24 -5.50 11.75
CA PRO A 26 8.13 -4.67 11.31
C PRO A 26 6.80 -5.42 11.39
N VAL A 27 5.71 -4.66 11.45
CA VAL A 27 4.39 -5.15 11.08
C VAL A 27 4.07 -4.64 9.67
N VAL A 28 3.64 -5.53 8.78
CA VAL A 28 3.25 -5.20 7.41
C VAL A 28 1.77 -4.85 7.38
N LEU A 29 1.45 -3.58 7.14
CA LEU A 29 0.09 -3.11 6.96
C LEU A 29 -0.21 -2.91 5.48
N ALA A 30 -1.12 -3.72 4.94
CA ALA A 30 -1.48 -3.69 3.51
C ALA A 30 -2.86 -3.04 3.28
N LEU A 31 -2.95 -2.17 2.27
CA LEU A 31 -4.21 -1.57 1.84
C LEU A 31 -5.05 -2.57 1.03
N PRO A 32 -6.28 -2.91 1.46
CA PRO A 32 -7.16 -3.79 0.70
C PRO A 32 -7.69 -3.14 -0.58
N ARG A 33 -8.04 -3.92 -1.62
CA ARG A 33 -7.86 -5.38 -1.74
C ARG A 33 -6.53 -5.74 -2.40
N GLY A 34 -6.11 -4.92 -3.38
CA GLY A 34 -4.97 -5.21 -4.25
C GLY A 34 -3.61 -5.26 -3.55
N GLY A 35 -3.47 -4.57 -2.41
CA GLY A 35 -2.22 -4.57 -1.64
C GLY A 35 -2.02 -5.84 -0.81
N ILE A 36 -3.08 -6.58 -0.48
CA ILE A 36 -3.01 -7.72 0.46
C ILE A 36 -2.14 -8.85 -0.08
N PRO A 37 -2.29 -9.34 -1.33
CA PRO A 37 -1.40 -10.39 -1.85
C PRO A 37 0.06 -9.97 -1.95
N VAL A 38 0.34 -8.69 -2.22
CA VAL A 38 1.70 -8.16 -2.24
C VAL A 38 2.26 -8.12 -0.81
N GLY A 39 1.47 -7.58 0.13
CA GLY A 39 1.83 -7.48 1.54
C GLY A 39 2.06 -8.85 2.19
N ALA A 40 1.26 -9.86 1.84
CA ALA A 40 1.45 -11.23 2.33
C ALA A 40 2.81 -11.80 1.95
N VAL A 41 3.24 -11.62 0.69
CA VAL A 41 4.57 -12.04 0.27
C VAL A 41 5.65 -11.23 0.99
N VAL A 42 5.46 -9.92 1.17
CA VAL A 42 6.43 -9.09 1.90
C VAL A 42 6.55 -9.56 3.36
N ALA A 43 5.43 -9.78 4.04
CA ALA A 43 5.39 -10.25 5.42
C ALA A 43 6.09 -11.61 5.59
N GLU A 44 5.74 -12.59 4.74
CA GLU A 44 6.38 -13.92 4.74
C GLU A 44 7.89 -13.82 4.55
N ARG A 45 8.34 -12.99 3.60
CA ARG A 45 9.76 -12.79 3.30
C ARG A 45 10.49 -12.08 4.44
N LEU A 46 9.83 -11.16 5.14
CA LEU A 46 10.43 -10.45 6.27
C LEU A 46 10.33 -11.24 7.59
N GLY A 47 9.53 -12.31 7.65
CA GLY A 47 9.21 -12.99 8.90
C GLY A 47 8.36 -12.10 9.83
N ALA A 48 7.51 -11.26 9.25
CA ALA A 48 6.72 -10.23 9.91
C ALA A 48 5.23 -10.59 9.93
N GLU A 49 4.49 -10.00 10.86
CA GLU A 49 3.02 -10.07 10.85
C GLU A 49 2.43 -9.25 9.70
N LEU A 50 1.32 -9.74 9.11
CA LEU A 50 0.51 -9.01 8.13
C LEU A 50 -0.83 -8.63 8.75
N ASP A 51 -1.23 -7.38 8.58
CA ASP A 51 -2.61 -6.93 8.84
C ASP A 51 -3.09 -5.93 7.77
N ALA A 52 -4.39 -5.63 7.78
CA ALA A 52 -5.05 -4.76 6.82
C ALA A 52 -5.23 -3.32 7.34
N ALA A 53 -4.70 -2.35 6.61
CA ALA A 53 -5.03 -0.94 6.81
C ALA A 53 -6.35 -0.60 6.09
N VAL A 54 -7.47 -0.65 6.81
CA VAL A 54 -8.80 -0.41 6.23
C VAL A 54 -9.04 1.08 6.05
N VAL A 55 -9.08 1.50 4.78
CA VAL A 55 -9.32 2.88 4.36
C VAL A 55 -10.42 2.93 3.31
N ARG A 56 -11.34 3.89 3.43
CA ARG A 56 -12.38 4.17 2.44
C ARG A 56 -12.21 5.59 1.88
N LYS A 57 -12.08 5.70 0.56
CA LYS A 57 -12.06 6.99 -0.13
C LYS A 57 -13.43 7.67 -0.01
N ILE A 58 -13.42 8.97 0.28
CA ILE A 58 -14.54 9.88 0.12
C ILE A 58 -14.47 10.41 -1.31
N ALA A 59 -15.30 9.84 -2.18
CA ALA A 59 -15.37 10.26 -3.57
C ALA A 59 -16.27 11.47 -3.77
N VAL A 60 -16.00 12.25 -4.82
CA VAL A 60 -16.94 13.29 -5.28
C VAL A 60 -18.17 12.60 -5.85
N PRO A 61 -19.41 12.95 -5.43
CA PRO A 61 -20.62 12.27 -5.91
C PRO A 61 -20.76 12.28 -7.44
N ALA A 62 -20.36 13.37 -8.10
CA ALA A 62 -20.39 13.49 -9.56
C ALA A 62 -19.22 12.76 -10.26
N PHE A 63 -18.14 12.45 -9.53
CA PHE A 63 -16.92 11.83 -10.08
C PHE A 63 -16.39 10.76 -9.10
N PRO A 64 -16.95 9.53 -9.11
CA PRO A 64 -16.64 8.49 -8.13
C PRO A 64 -15.16 8.05 -8.09
N GLU A 65 -14.44 8.22 -9.21
CA GLU A 65 -13.01 7.93 -9.31
C GLU A 65 -12.13 9.04 -8.73
N THR A 66 -12.72 10.21 -8.47
CA THR A 66 -12.06 11.37 -7.88
C THR A 66 -12.30 11.38 -6.38
N ALA A 67 -11.26 11.16 -5.59
CA ALA A 67 -11.34 11.24 -4.13
C ALA A 67 -10.95 12.63 -3.63
N VAL A 68 -11.76 13.18 -2.72
CA VAL A 68 -11.50 14.45 -1.99
C VAL A 68 -11.09 14.20 -0.55
N GLY A 69 -11.25 12.98 -0.07
CA GLY A 69 -10.81 12.58 1.26
C GLY A 69 -10.73 11.08 1.41
N ALA A 70 -10.33 10.63 2.59
CA ALA A 70 -10.37 9.23 2.97
C ALA A 70 -10.60 9.11 4.48
N VAL A 71 -11.33 8.06 4.86
CA VAL A 71 -11.59 7.71 6.27
C VAL A 71 -10.99 6.35 6.57
N THR A 72 -10.47 6.20 7.77
CA THR A 72 -9.93 4.94 8.30
C THR A 72 -10.94 4.28 9.22
N ALA A 73 -10.79 2.97 9.48
CA ALA A 73 -11.75 2.22 10.30
C ALA A 73 -11.83 2.69 11.77
N ASP A 74 -10.79 3.33 12.27
CA ASP A 74 -10.72 4.00 13.58
C ASP A 74 -11.30 5.41 13.61
N GLY A 75 -11.88 5.88 12.51
CA GLY A 75 -12.58 7.16 12.46
C GLY A 75 -11.69 8.37 12.20
N GLU A 76 -10.41 8.18 11.88
CA GLU A 76 -9.61 9.27 11.33
C GLU A 76 -10.06 9.60 9.90
N ALA A 77 -10.02 10.88 9.57
CA ALA A 77 -10.40 11.39 8.27
C ALA A 77 -9.36 12.39 7.78
N ILE A 78 -8.96 12.23 6.52
CA ILE A 78 -8.21 13.25 5.80
C ILE A 78 -9.09 13.82 4.69
N VAL A 79 -8.99 15.12 4.48
CA VAL A 79 -9.64 15.84 3.39
C VAL A 79 -8.57 16.69 2.73
N ASP A 80 -8.53 16.68 1.41
CA ASP A 80 -7.58 17.44 0.62
C ASP A 80 -8.36 18.36 -0.34
N ASP A 81 -7.87 19.58 -0.54
CA ASP A 81 -8.50 20.56 -1.43
C ASP A 81 -8.27 20.20 -2.90
N ARG A 82 -7.32 19.29 -3.17
CA ARG A 82 -7.01 18.74 -4.49
C ARG A 82 -7.10 17.21 -4.47
N PRO A 83 -7.85 16.60 -5.40
CA PRO A 83 -7.82 15.16 -5.59
C PRO A 83 -6.40 14.68 -5.92
N ALA A 84 -5.83 13.84 -5.06
CA ALA A 84 -4.47 13.36 -5.20
C ALA A 84 -4.40 11.83 -5.22
N THR A 85 -3.52 11.32 -6.09
CA THR A 85 -3.08 9.92 -6.05
C THR A 85 -2.40 9.63 -4.71
N GLY A 86 -2.68 8.47 -4.12
CA GLY A 86 -2.06 8.08 -2.84
C GLY A 86 -2.83 8.50 -1.59
N MET A 87 -4.00 9.13 -1.71
CA MET A 87 -4.82 9.53 -0.55
C MET A 87 -5.11 8.39 0.43
N SER A 88 -5.39 7.18 -0.06
CA SER A 88 -5.57 6.02 0.82
C SER A 88 -4.31 5.67 1.62
N ALA A 89 -3.13 5.79 1.00
CA ALA A 89 -1.86 5.58 1.69
C ALA A 89 -1.60 6.69 2.71
N ARG A 90 -1.88 7.96 2.35
CA ARG A 90 -1.76 9.09 3.28
C ARG A 90 -2.63 8.90 4.53
N ALA A 91 -3.88 8.49 4.36
CA ALA A 91 -4.79 8.24 5.47
C ALA A 91 -4.31 7.08 6.36
N ALA A 92 -3.86 5.98 5.75
CA ALA A 92 -3.30 4.86 6.48
C ALA A 92 -2.06 5.26 7.28
N LEU A 93 -1.13 6.00 6.66
CA LEU A 93 0.08 6.48 7.34
C LEU A 93 -0.24 7.42 8.51
N ALA A 94 -1.19 8.34 8.33
CA ALA A 94 -1.65 9.23 9.39
C ALA A 94 -2.21 8.45 10.60
N SER A 95 -3.10 7.48 10.35
CA SER A 95 -3.70 6.64 11.39
C SER A 95 -2.66 5.81 12.13
N VAL A 96 -1.73 5.20 11.41
CA VAL A 96 -0.68 4.40 12.04
C VAL A 96 0.29 5.29 12.84
N ARG A 97 0.56 6.52 12.37
CA ARG A 97 1.36 7.50 13.14
C ARG A 97 0.63 7.90 14.43
N GLY A 98 -0.67 8.20 14.36
CA GLY A 98 -1.49 8.58 15.51
C GLY A 98 -1.52 7.51 16.61
N ARG A 99 -1.33 6.24 16.23
CA ARG A 99 -1.23 5.09 17.13
C ARG A 99 0.16 4.85 17.74
N GLY A 100 1.13 5.72 17.45
CA GLY A 100 2.44 5.70 18.09
C GLY A 100 3.48 4.83 17.39
N ALA A 101 3.36 4.59 16.08
CA ALA A 101 4.39 3.89 15.33
C ALA A 101 5.75 4.60 15.43
N ALA A 102 6.76 3.88 15.90
CA ALA A 102 8.12 4.39 16.10
C ALA A 102 8.78 4.82 14.78
N SER A 103 8.46 4.12 13.69
CA SER A 103 8.82 4.53 12.33
C SER A 103 7.79 4.00 11.32
N LEU A 104 7.66 4.68 10.20
CA LEU A 104 6.77 4.36 9.09
C LEU A 104 7.56 4.32 7.79
N THR A 105 7.48 3.18 7.10
CA THR A 105 8.00 3.03 5.75
C THR A 105 6.84 2.76 4.80
N LEU A 106 6.66 3.61 3.79
CA LEU A 106 5.75 3.33 2.69
C LEU A 106 6.45 2.43 1.67
N ALA A 107 6.01 1.19 1.54
CA ALA A 107 6.56 0.23 0.58
C ALA A 107 5.55 -0.04 -0.55
N VAL A 108 5.93 0.26 -1.79
CA VAL A 108 5.05 0.15 -2.96
C VAL A 108 5.80 -0.44 -4.17
N PRO A 109 5.19 -1.38 -4.93
CA PRO A 109 5.85 -1.90 -6.14
C PRO A 109 5.97 -0.85 -7.25
N VAL A 110 4.95 0.00 -7.39
CA VAL A 110 4.92 1.06 -8.40
C VAL A 110 4.25 2.31 -7.86
N CYS A 111 4.86 3.46 -8.06
CA CYS A 111 4.35 4.77 -7.64
C CYS A 111 4.83 5.84 -8.62
N SER A 112 4.04 6.87 -8.90
CA SER A 112 4.56 8.00 -9.68
C SER A 112 5.52 8.83 -8.82
N PRO A 113 6.54 9.47 -9.41
CA PRO A 113 7.40 10.40 -8.68
C PRO A 113 6.61 11.48 -7.92
N ASP A 114 5.56 12.02 -8.52
CA ASP A 114 4.69 13.03 -7.89
C ASP A 114 3.98 12.49 -6.64
N ALA A 115 3.47 11.26 -6.70
CA ALA A 115 2.80 10.64 -5.56
C ALA A 115 3.80 10.25 -4.46
N THR A 116 5.01 9.84 -4.83
CA THR A 116 6.11 9.62 -3.88
C THR A 116 6.44 10.91 -3.13
N GLY A 117 6.70 12.01 -3.86
CA GLY A 117 7.00 13.30 -3.24
C GLY A 117 5.87 13.82 -2.35
N ALA A 118 4.61 13.60 -2.74
CA ALA A 118 3.46 13.99 -1.91
C ALA A 118 3.32 13.18 -0.60
N LEU A 119 3.97 12.02 -0.49
CA LEU A 119 3.90 11.12 0.67
C LEU A 119 5.17 11.13 1.52
N GLU A 120 6.26 11.72 1.04
CA GLU A 120 7.54 11.86 1.76
C GLU A 120 7.36 12.56 3.12
N ASP A 121 6.49 13.57 3.20
CA ASP A 121 6.22 14.27 4.48
C ASP A 121 5.35 13.46 5.47
N THR A 122 4.78 12.33 5.05
CA THR A 122 3.83 11.53 5.86
C THR A 122 4.47 10.24 6.40
N CYS A 123 5.67 9.89 5.96
CA CYS A 123 6.38 8.69 6.40
C CYS A 123 7.88 8.97 6.54
N ASP A 124 8.61 8.11 7.25
CA ASP A 124 10.04 8.31 7.46
C ASP A 124 10.86 7.89 6.22
N ARG A 125 10.32 6.94 5.44
CA ARG A 125 10.95 6.41 4.23
C ARG A 125 9.91 5.98 3.20
N VAL A 126 10.22 6.18 1.92
CA VAL A 126 9.49 5.58 0.80
C VAL A 126 10.39 4.57 0.09
N VAL A 127 9.89 3.35 -0.08
CA VAL A 127 10.51 2.29 -0.89
C VAL A 127 9.62 2.04 -2.10
N CYS A 128 10.12 2.39 -3.28
CA CYS A 128 9.42 2.20 -4.53
C CYS A 128 10.28 1.35 -5.47
N VAL A 129 9.78 0.19 -5.91
CA VAL A 129 10.54 -0.69 -6.84
C VAL A 129 10.63 -0.06 -8.23
N LEU A 130 9.55 0.59 -8.69
CA LEU A 130 9.49 1.21 -10.01
C LEU A 130 8.76 2.56 -9.96
N GLY A 131 9.43 3.62 -10.38
CA GLY A 131 8.90 4.99 -10.39
C GLY A 131 8.62 5.55 -11.79
N PRO A 132 7.60 5.10 -12.52
CA PRO A 132 7.36 5.58 -13.88
C PRO A 132 6.80 7.02 -13.87
N PRO A 133 7.27 7.91 -14.76
CA PRO A 133 6.83 9.32 -14.79
C PRO A 133 5.35 9.47 -15.15
N GLN A 134 4.74 8.47 -15.79
CA GLN A 134 3.35 8.48 -16.24
C GLN A 134 2.61 7.24 -15.73
N LEU A 135 2.27 7.23 -14.44
CA LEU A 135 1.49 6.16 -13.83
C LEU A 135 -0.01 6.39 -14.03
N ARG A 136 -0.58 5.89 -15.13
CA ARG A 136 -2.03 5.97 -15.37
C ARG A 136 -2.82 4.97 -14.53
N ALA A 137 -2.36 3.73 -14.47
CA ALA A 137 -2.96 2.67 -13.69
C ALA A 137 -1.88 1.67 -13.23
N VAL A 138 -2.01 1.18 -12.00
CA VAL A 138 -1.09 0.20 -11.43
C VAL A 138 -1.07 -1.10 -12.25
N SER A 139 -2.24 -1.55 -12.73
CA SER A 139 -2.40 -2.80 -13.49
C SER A 139 -1.57 -2.87 -14.77
N LEU A 140 -1.23 -1.74 -15.39
CA LEU A 140 -0.44 -1.71 -16.64
C LEU A 140 1.00 -2.24 -16.46
N TRP A 141 1.48 -2.31 -15.21
CA TRP A 141 2.83 -2.75 -14.87
C TRP A 141 2.93 -4.25 -14.57
N TYR A 142 1.80 -4.95 -14.58
CA TYR A 142 1.68 -6.37 -14.28
C TYR A 142 1.29 -7.15 -15.54
N GLU A 143 1.93 -8.30 -15.78
CA GLU A 143 1.54 -9.24 -16.83
C GLU A 143 0.20 -9.91 -16.50
N ARG A 144 0.05 -10.39 -15.27
CA ARG A 144 -1.20 -10.93 -14.74
C ARG A 144 -1.69 -10.10 -13.58
N PHE A 145 -2.92 -9.58 -13.70
CA PHE A 145 -3.56 -8.78 -12.65
C PHE A 145 -5.02 -9.22 -12.43
N PRO A 146 -5.25 -10.46 -11.98
CA PRO A 146 -6.61 -10.96 -11.77
C PRO A 146 -7.35 -10.11 -10.72
N GLN A 147 -8.67 -10.05 -10.89
CA GLN A 147 -9.57 -9.47 -9.89
C GLN A 147 -9.53 -10.33 -8.63
N LEU A 148 -9.41 -9.70 -7.47
CA LEU A 148 -9.37 -10.38 -6.17
C LEU A 148 -10.77 -10.42 -5.57
N GLY A 149 -11.15 -11.59 -5.08
CA GLY A 149 -12.35 -11.76 -4.26
C GLY A 149 -12.08 -11.51 -2.79
N ASP A 150 -13.11 -11.18 -2.03
CA ASP A 150 -12.98 -10.89 -0.59
C ASP A 150 -12.53 -12.14 0.20
N ARG A 151 -12.96 -13.33 -0.23
CA ARG A 151 -12.52 -14.61 0.36
C ARG A 151 -11.01 -14.82 0.25
N GLU A 152 -10.43 -14.54 -0.92
CA GLU A 152 -9.00 -14.69 -1.15
C GLU A 152 -8.18 -13.74 -0.26
N VAL A 153 -8.68 -12.51 -0.08
CA VAL A 153 -8.10 -11.52 0.84
C VAL A 153 -8.14 -12.03 2.29
N GLN A 154 -9.28 -12.58 2.74
CA GLN A 154 -9.42 -13.13 4.09
C GLN A 154 -8.49 -14.31 4.32
N GLU A 155 -8.38 -15.23 3.36
CA GLU A 155 -7.49 -16.40 3.45
C GLU A 155 -6.00 -16.01 3.55
N LEU A 156 -5.59 -14.89 2.92
CA LEU A 156 -4.22 -14.38 3.03
C LEU A 156 -3.94 -13.78 4.42
N LEU A 157 -4.87 -12.98 4.95
CA LEU A 157 -4.74 -12.40 6.30
C LEU A 157 -4.69 -13.49 7.37
N GLN A 158 -5.56 -14.51 7.28
CA GLN A 158 -5.61 -15.60 8.25
C GLN A 158 -4.34 -16.46 8.27
N ARG A 159 -3.70 -16.68 7.12
CA ARG A 159 -2.45 -17.45 7.02
C ARG A 159 -1.29 -16.76 7.74
N SER A 160 -1.24 -15.43 7.68
CA SER A 160 -0.16 -14.68 8.31
C SER A 160 -0.32 -14.55 9.82
N ALA A 161 -1.55 -14.53 10.34
CA ALA A 161 -1.82 -14.51 11.78
C ALA A 161 -1.46 -15.83 12.50
N ALA A 162 -1.05 -16.85 11.75
CA ALA A 162 -0.67 -18.17 12.26
C ALA A 162 0.86 -18.43 12.25
N LEU A 163 1.65 -17.43 11.85
CA LEU A 163 3.13 -17.42 11.92
C LEU A 163 3.59 -16.92 13.29
#